data_AF-A0A392V6U4-F1
#
_entry.id   AF-A0A392V6U4-F1
#
_cell.length_a   1.000
_cell.length_b   1.000
_cell.length_c   1.000
_cell.angle_alpha   90.00
_cell.angle_beta   90.00
_cell.angle_gamma   90.00
#
_symmetry.space_group_name_H-M   'P 1'
#
loop_
_entity.id
_entity.type
_entity.pdbx_description
1 polymer ?
#
loop_
_entity_poly.entity_id
_entity_poly.type
_entity_poly.pdbx_seq_one_letter_code
_entity_poly.pdbx_strand_id
1 'polypeptide(L)' 'EMTRSVSRFPLCWSRKHFEKSTDYYLTKEETMSEEDLVDLESLKAVVKSFKPARWESKAGVPVLDGNANE' A
#
# COMPACT_ATOMS: atom_id res chain seq x y z
N GLU A 1 -19.66 4.55 26.04
CA GLU A 1 -19.51 3.59 24.94
C GLU A 1 -18.06 3.58 24.48
N MET A 2 -17.49 2.41 24.16
CA MET A 2 -16.14 2.31 23.64
C MET A 2 -16.25 2.04 22.14
N THR A 3 -15.96 3.05 21.32
CA THR A 3 -15.99 2.95 19.86
C THR A 3 -14.88 2.01 19.41
N ARG A 4 -15.25 0.81 18.96
CA ARG A 4 -14.30 -0.17 18.42
C ARG A 4 -13.91 0.25 17.01
N SER A 5 -12.63 0.54 16.80
CA SER A 5 -12.06 0.78 15.48
C SER A 5 -12.14 -0.51 14.64
N VAL A 6 -12.89 -0.48 13.54
CA VAL A 6 -12.99 -1.58 12.57
C VAL A 6 -12.02 -1.28 11.42
N SER A 7 -11.10 -2.20 11.14
CA SER A 7 -10.23 -2.09 9.97
C SER A 7 -11.07 -2.00 8.69
N ARG A 8 -10.92 -0.91 7.93
CA ARG A 8 -11.53 -0.77 6.59
C ARG A 8 -10.83 -1.64 5.55
N PHE A 9 -9.58 -2.02 5.80
CA PHE A 9 -8.85 -2.86 4.88
C PHE A 9 -9.13 -4.34 5.19
N PRO A 10 -9.52 -5.13 4.17
CA PRO A 10 -9.75 -6.54 4.34
C PRO A 10 -8.42 -7.23 4.64
N LEU A 11 -8.32 -7.88 5.81
CA LEU A 11 -7.16 -8.70 6.16
C LEU A 11 -7.04 -9.94 5.25
N CYS A 12 -8.12 -10.29 4.54
CA CYS A 12 -8.12 -11.28 3.48
C CYS A 12 -9.03 -10.84 2.32
N TRP A 13 -8.52 -10.91 1.10
CA TRP A 13 -9.29 -10.53 -0.08
C TRP A 13 -10.22 -11.67 -0.48
N SER A 14 -11.45 -11.31 -0.85
CA SER A 14 -12.46 -12.23 -1.39
C SER A 14 -12.99 -11.71 -2.71
N ARG A 15 -13.68 -12.54 -3.48
CA ARG A 15 -14.23 -12.16 -4.80
C ARG A 15 -15.00 -10.83 -4.79
N LYS A 16 -15.77 -10.58 -3.73
CA LYS A 16 -16.54 -9.33 -3.54
C LYS A 16 -15.68 -8.07 -3.49
N HIS A 17 -14.42 -8.18 -3.09
CA HIS A 17 -13.49 -7.06 -3.03
C HIS A 17 -12.97 -6.68 -4.43
N PHE A 18 -12.79 -7.67 -5.30
CA PHE A 18 -12.40 -7.48 -6.70
C PHE A 18 -13.53 -6.95 -7.59
N GLU A 19 -14.78 -7.05 -7.12
CA GLU A 19 -15.94 -6.44 -7.79
C GLU A 19 -16.00 -4.91 -7.57
N LYS A 20 -15.21 -4.37 -6.62
CA LYS A 20 -15.09 -2.93 -6.39
C LYS A 20 -13.97 -2.34 -7.25
N SER A 21 -14.20 -1.13 -7.76
CA SER A 21 -13.12 -0.37 -8.41
C SER A 21 -12.03 -0.03 -7.39
N THR A 22 -10.79 0.13 -7.87
CA THR A 22 -9.65 0.48 -7.00
C THR A 22 -9.92 1.75 -6.19
N ASP A 23 -10.59 2.74 -6.78
CA ASP A 23 -10.95 4.01 -6.13
C ASP A 23 -11.75 3.84 -4.84
N TYR A 24 -12.49 2.74 -4.70
CA TYR A 24 -13.24 2.42 -3.48
C TYR A 24 -12.33 2.25 -2.25
N TYR A 25 -11.08 1.83 -2.45
CA TYR A 25 -10.11 1.61 -1.38
C TYR A 25 -9.12 2.76 -1.21
N LEU A 26 -9.17 3.77 -2.08
CA LEU A 26 -8.30 4.92 -2.00
C LEU A 26 -8.86 5.94 -1.01
N THR A 27 -7.99 6.47 -0.15
CA THR A 27 -8.33 7.62 0.70
C THR A 27 -7.92 8.88 -0.05
N LYS A 28 -8.84 9.84 -0.18
CA LYS A 28 -8.54 11.13 -0.83
C LYS A 28 -7.94 12.08 0.20
N GLU A 29 -6.80 12.67 -0.14
CA GLU A 29 -6.11 13.65 0.70
C GLU A 29 -7.02 14.84 1.05
N GLU A 30 -7.91 15.24 0.12
CA GLU A 30 -8.93 16.29 0.33
C GLU A 30 -9.89 16.00 1.51
N THR A 31 -10.09 14.72 1.86
CA THR A 31 -11.01 14.30 2.93
C THR A 31 -10.30 14.02 4.26
N MET A 32 -8.99 14.24 4.33
CA MET A 32 -8.17 13.97 5.51
C MET A 32 -8.21 15.15 6.49
N SER A 33 -8.10 14.85 7.79
CA SER A 33 -7.88 15.87 8.82
C SER A 33 -6.44 16.38 8.80
N GLU A 34 -6.15 17.49 9.51
CA GLU A 34 -4.77 17.99 9.64
C GLU A 34 -3.84 16.96 10.29
N GLU A 35 -4.33 16.19 11.26
CA GLU A 35 -3.60 15.12 11.92
C GLU A 35 -3.27 13.97 10.93
N ASP A 36 -4.26 13.55 10.13
CA ASP A 36 -4.07 12.52 9.10
C ASP A 36 -3.01 12.93 8.05
N LEU A 37 -2.94 14.23 7.70
CA LEU A 37 -1.96 14.73 6.75
C LEU A 37 -0.53 14.67 7.29
N VAL A 38 -0.34 14.95 8.59
CA VAL A 38 0.97 14.84 9.26
C VAL A 38 1.42 13.37 9.30
N ASP A 39 0.50 12.46 9.61
CA ASP A 39 0.76 11.02 9.60
C ASP A 39 1.06 10.50 8.18
N LEU A 40 0.32 11.00 7.17
CA LEU A 40 0.56 10.67 5.78
C LEU A 40 1.96 11.09 5.31
N GLU A 41 2.41 12.30 5.68
CA GLU A 41 3.75 12.77 5.32
C GLU A 41 4.85 11.95 6.00
N SER A 42 4.63 11.56 7.27
CA SER A 42 5.52 10.64 7.99
C SER A 42 5.61 9.29 7.29
N LEU A 43 4.47 8.73 6.84
CA LEU A 43 4.42 7.48 6.10
C LEU A 43 5.13 7.59 4.73
N LYS A 44 4.93 8.69 4.00
CA LYS A 44 5.65 8.98 2.75
C LYS A 44 7.16 9.02 2.97
N ALA A 45 7.64 9.63 4.06
CA ALA A 45 9.06 9.67 4.40
C ALA A 45 9.63 8.27 4.67
N VAL A 46 8.91 7.43 5.41
CA VAL A 46 9.29 6.03 5.66
C VAL A 46 9.38 5.24 4.36
N VAL A 47 8.37 5.32 3.49
CA VAL A 47 8.37 4.61 2.20
C VAL A 47 9.53 5.06 1.31
N LYS A 48 9.82 6.37 1.25
CA LYS A 48 10.97 6.92 0.52
C LYS A 48 12.32 6.45 1.07
N SER A 49 12.39 6.11 2.35
CA SER A 49 13.63 5.61 2.98
C SER A 49 13.97 4.18 2.59
N PHE A 50 13.01 3.42 2.04
CA PHE A 50 13.26 2.07 1.57
C PHE A 50 14.22 2.10 0.39
N LYS A 51 15.31 1.33 0.52
CA LYS A 51 16.18 1.09 -0.63
C LYS A 51 15.40 0.23 -1.63
N PRO A 52 15.45 0.56 -2.94
CA PRO A 52 14.93 -0.32 -3.96
C PRO A 52 15.48 -1.73 -3.75
N ALA A 53 14.60 -2.66 -3.42
CA ALA A 53 14.97 -4.06 -3.28
C ALA A 53 15.01 -4.66 -4.68
N ARG A 54 16.19 -5.07 -5.11
CA ARG A 54 16.35 -5.89 -6.31
C ARG A 54 15.78 -7.27 -6.00
N TRP A 55 14.80 -7.70 -6.79
CA TRP A 55 14.27 -9.04 -6.65
C TRP A 55 15.27 -10.02 -7.21
N GLU A 56 15.86 -10.83 -6.36
CA GLU A 56 16.84 -11.83 -6.75
C GLU A 56 16.29 -13.24 -6.49
N SER A 57 16.56 -14.15 -7.41
CA SER A 57 16.37 -15.58 -7.18
C SER A 57 17.27 -16.06 -6.03
N LYS A 58 17.02 -17.29 -5.53
CA LYS A 58 17.90 -17.91 -4.52
C LYS A 58 19.37 -18.01 -4.94
N ALA A 59 19.67 -17.88 -6.23
CA ALA A 59 21.02 -17.90 -6.78
C ALA A 59 21.66 -16.50 -6.93
N GLY A 60 20.98 -15.42 -6.48
CA GLY A 60 21.47 -14.04 -6.59
C GLY A 60 21.28 -13.42 -7.99
N VAL A 61 20.52 -14.08 -8.87
CA VAL A 61 20.22 -13.56 -10.22
C VAL A 61 18.99 -12.66 -10.15
N PRO A 62 19.03 -11.43 -10.70
CA PRO A 62 17.85 -10.56 -10.78
C PRO A 62 16.70 -11.26 -11.50
N VAL A 63 15.50 -11.07 -10.97
CA VAL A 63 14.26 -11.44 -11.65
C VAL A 63 13.91 -10.30 -12.57
N LEU A 64 13.84 -10.58 -13.87
CA LEU A 64 13.46 -9.60 -14.88
C LEU A 64 11.97 -9.72 -15.22
N ASP A 65 11.37 -8.62 -15.67
CA ASP A 65 10.04 -8.61 -16.26
C ASP A 65 10.03 -9.25 -17.66
N GLY A 66 8.84 -9.31 -18.28
CA GLY A 66 8.67 -9.89 -19.62
C GLY A 66 9.44 -9.16 -20.74
N ASN A 67 9.96 -7.96 -20.46
CA ASN A 67 10.73 -7.13 -21.38
C ASN A 67 12.24 -7.16 -21.04
N ALA A 68 12.67 -8.03 -20.13
CA ALA A 68 14.04 -8.16 -19.64
C ALA A 68 14.57 -6.95 -18.83
N ASN A 69 13.68 -6.16 -18.22
CA ASN A 69 14.05 -5.11 -17.27
C ASN A 69 14.06 -5.66 -15.84
N GLU A 70 14.95 -5.15 -14.98
CA GLU A 70 14.96 -5.45 -13.53
C GLU A 70 13.77 -4.85 -12.76
#